data_AF-A0A957U0Y4-F1
#
_entry.id   AF-A0A957U0Y4-F1
#
_cell.length_a   1.000
_cell.length_b   1.000
_cell.length_c   1.000
_cell.angle_alpha   90.00
_cell.angle_beta   90.00
_cell.angle_gamma   90.00
#
_symmetry.space_group_name_H-M   'P 1'
#
loop_
_entity.id
_entity.type
_entity.pdbx_description
1 polymer ?
#
loop_
_entity_poly.entity_id
_entity_poly.type
_entity_poly.pdbx_seq_one_letter_code
_entity_poly.pdbx_strand_id
1 'polypeptide(L)'
;MAGFIVSLLIGLTALAALFFVRQATAPDLAESPVAAFDPARITPELAVRHLMGDPAQALAYQALNAGELETAHASALFDTRAAGSERAGFWSALARAYQTAGRDEQRLQAYQVMASLAILDETIPPQERTQLLTQVAVGYLELGETTAARDALTQVKRMGEQLPNLLPAQRSPIFSTLLPVAEQLDDSALAAQLTELARNPFMTPNGVLLTPQLATRPAPLPLDQALNEAIAARHDAARSLSDRITFTNGGDIEPERQALADALRREDQARNQYFQAALSGVLNNEQRLWLFSEQRTWQIIKQRIALGAYGLSLVPEWEGNLEAIVNDVVAMTGQIDVVLTQMAGSPPTSVDDAMLAVEALNWLALQYELGFYPDAPAASIGERLRVAQETLASLGAPLALPVGYDAVATPPGFRLRQ
;
A
#
# COMPACT_ATOMS: atom_id res chain seq x y z
N MET A 1 -50.10 26.29 22.89
CA MET A 1 -49.70 26.14 21.46
C MET A 1 -48.34 26.75 21.16
N ALA A 2 -48.05 27.99 21.55
CA ALA A 2 -46.77 28.65 21.23
C ALA A 2 -45.51 27.86 21.65
N GLY A 3 -45.49 27.28 22.86
CA GLY A 3 -44.34 26.48 23.34
C GLY A 3 -44.10 25.19 22.55
N PHE A 4 -45.14 24.54 22.02
CA PHE A 4 -45.01 23.33 21.21
C PHE A 4 -44.39 23.63 19.84
N ILE A 5 -44.77 24.76 19.23
CA ILE A 5 -44.24 25.20 17.94
C ILE A 5 -42.75 25.55 18.06
N VAL A 6 -42.34 26.20 19.16
CA VAL A 6 -40.94 26.52 19.42
C VAL A 6 -40.10 25.25 19.62
N SER A 7 -40.58 24.28 20.40
CA SER A 7 -39.87 23.01 20.59
C SER A 7 -39.75 22.18 19.30
N LEU A 8 -40.78 22.19 18.44
CA LEU A 8 -40.76 21.51 17.16
C LEU A 8 -39.73 22.13 16.21
N LEU A 9 -39.65 23.48 16.17
CA LEU A 9 -38.67 24.19 15.35
C LEU A 9 -37.24 23.92 15.81
N ILE A 10 -36.99 23.93 17.13
CA ILE A 10 -35.67 23.59 17.69
C ILE A 10 -35.28 22.15 17.35
N GLY A 11 -36.21 21.20 17.49
CA GLY A 11 -36.00 19.79 17.13
C GLY A 11 -35.69 19.59 15.64
N LEU A 12 -36.40 20.29 14.75
CA LEU A 12 -36.15 20.24 13.30
C LEU A 12 -34.81 20.87 12.93
N THR A 13 -34.40 21.98 13.56
CA THR A 13 -33.08 22.58 13.34
C THR A 13 -31.95 21.71 13.86
N ALA A 14 -32.13 21.05 15.00
CA ALA A 14 -31.14 20.11 15.53
C ALA A 14 -31.04 18.85 14.66
N LEU A 15 -32.16 18.36 14.12
CA LEU A 15 -32.18 17.23 13.18
C LEU A 15 -31.51 17.61 11.84
N ALA A 16 -31.80 18.79 11.31
CA ALA A 16 -31.17 19.30 10.08
C ALA A 16 -29.67 19.56 10.25
N ALA A 17 -29.26 20.11 11.40
CA ALA A 17 -27.84 20.27 11.74
C ALA A 17 -27.15 18.91 11.91
N LEU A 18 -27.81 17.93 12.54
CA LEU A 18 -27.28 16.57 12.66
C LEU A 18 -27.22 15.87 11.30
N PHE A 19 -28.13 16.17 10.36
CA PHE A 19 -28.08 15.67 8.98
C PHE A 19 -26.97 16.33 8.16
N PHE A 20 -26.71 17.64 8.36
CA PHE A 20 -25.61 18.36 7.73
C PHE A 20 -24.24 17.98 8.31
N VAL A 21 -24.17 17.66 9.61
CA VAL A 21 -22.95 17.15 10.25
C VAL A 21 -22.75 15.65 9.93
N ARG A 22 -23.82 14.90 9.66
CA ARG A 22 -23.76 13.51 9.16
C ARG A 22 -23.62 13.38 7.65
N GLN A 23 -23.76 14.47 6.88
CA GLN A 23 -23.09 14.56 5.59
C GLN A 23 -21.60 14.67 5.88
N ALA A 24 -21.04 13.57 6.40
CA ALA A 24 -19.62 13.29 6.25
C ALA A 24 -19.34 13.50 4.78
N THR A 25 -18.40 14.39 4.48
CA THR A 25 -17.79 14.49 3.16
C THR A 25 -17.59 13.05 2.68
N ALA A 26 -18.13 12.70 1.51
CA ALA A 26 -17.91 11.35 1.00
C ALA A 26 -16.41 11.05 1.07
N PRO A 27 -15.99 9.89 1.60
CA PRO A 27 -14.58 9.58 1.77
C PRO A 27 -13.83 9.80 0.46
N ASP A 28 -12.76 10.59 0.52
CA ASP A 28 -12.03 10.97 -0.68
C ASP A 28 -11.14 9.80 -1.12
N LEU A 29 -11.54 9.13 -2.20
CA LEU A 29 -10.73 8.10 -2.88
C LEU A 29 -9.39 8.63 -3.38
N ALA A 30 -9.20 9.96 -3.46
CA ALA A 30 -7.93 10.57 -3.82
C ALA A 30 -7.02 10.82 -2.60
N GLU A 31 -7.50 10.61 -1.37
CA GLU A 31 -6.66 10.77 -0.19
C GLU A 31 -5.57 9.70 -0.15
N SER A 32 -4.35 10.14 0.19
CA SER A 32 -3.18 9.27 0.22
C SER A 32 -3.27 8.25 1.37
N PRO A 33 -3.01 6.95 1.14
CA PRO A 33 -3.09 5.95 2.20
C PRO A 33 -2.22 6.26 3.43
N VAL A 34 -1.02 6.85 3.24
CA VAL A 34 -0.13 7.26 4.35
C VAL A 34 -0.66 8.38 5.23
N ALA A 35 -1.71 9.08 4.81
CA ALA A 35 -2.41 10.06 5.63
C ALA A 35 -3.74 9.50 6.20
N ALA A 36 -4.21 8.35 5.70
CA ALA A 36 -5.56 7.86 5.91
C ALA A 36 -5.73 6.98 7.15
N PHE A 37 -5.23 7.44 8.30
CA PHE A 37 -5.47 6.82 9.61
C PHE A 37 -5.58 7.88 10.71
N ASP A 38 -6.20 7.51 11.83
CA ASP A 38 -6.34 8.38 13.00
C ASP A 38 -5.28 8.03 14.06
N PRO A 39 -4.23 8.86 14.25
CA PRO A 39 -3.18 8.59 15.24
C PRO A 39 -3.71 8.45 16.67
N ALA A 40 -4.83 9.11 17.00
CA ALA A 40 -5.41 9.08 18.35
C ALA A 40 -6.08 7.73 18.70
N ARG A 41 -6.31 6.87 17.71
CA ARG A 41 -6.89 5.53 17.89
C ARG A 41 -5.86 4.41 17.82
N ILE A 42 -4.58 4.75 17.66
CA ILE A 42 -3.51 3.76 17.66
C ILE A 42 -3.18 3.41 19.11
N THR A 43 -3.13 2.11 19.38
CA THR A 43 -2.80 1.53 20.68
C THR A 43 -1.28 1.47 20.83
N PRO A 44 -0.69 2.30 21.71
CA PRO A 44 0.75 2.44 21.86
C PRO A 44 1.52 1.14 22.10
N GLU A 45 0.97 0.27 22.95
CA GLU A 45 1.62 -0.96 23.37
C GLU A 45 2.01 -1.82 22.17
N LEU A 46 1.05 -2.13 21.29
CA LEU A 46 1.29 -2.98 20.12
C LEU A 46 2.12 -2.26 19.06
N ALA A 47 1.87 -0.95 18.87
CA ALA A 47 2.60 -0.19 17.87
C ALA A 47 4.09 -0.11 18.19
N VAL A 48 4.47 0.19 19.44
CA VAL A 48 5.87 0.33 19.87
C VAL A 48 6.65 -0.98 19.71
N ARG A 49 6.00 -2.16 19.78
CA ARG A 49 6.67 -3.45 19.53
C ARG A 49 7.27 -3.57 18.14
N HIS A 50 6.81 -2.83 17.14
CA HIS A 50 7.49 -2.76 15.84
C HIS A 50 8.92 -2.21 15.97
N LEU A 51 9.16 -1.33 16.94
CA LEU A 51 10.48 -0.81 17.26
C LEU A 51 11.34 -1.79 18.07
N MET A 52 10.84 -2.99 18.37
CA MET A 52 11.64 -4.08 18.97
C MET A 52 12.28 -4.99 17.91
N GLY A 53 11.95 -4.81 16.63
CA GLY A 53 12.36 -5.70 15.55
C GLY A 53 11.48 -6.95 15.42
N ASP A 54 10.36 -7.01 16.14
CA ASP A 54 9.35 -8.06 15.99
C ASP A 54 8.75 -8.01 14.56
N PRO A 55 8.34 -9.15 13.98
CA PRO A 55 7.78 -9.19 12.64
C PRO A 55 6.53 -8.31 12.52
N ALA A 56 6.61 -7.26 11.70
CA ALA A 56 5.57 -6.24 11.59
C ALA A 56 4.21 -6.82 11.18
N GLN A 57 4.20 -7.75 10.22
CA GLN A 57 3.00 -8.46 9.81
C GLN A 57 2.32 -9.24 10.96
N ALA A 58 3.10 -9.92 11.82
CA ALA A 58 2.55 -10.66 12.95
C ALA A 58 1.91 -9.72 13.99
N LEU A 59 2.56 -8.58 14.25
CA LEU A 59 2.01 -7.54 15.12
C LEU A 59 0.74 -6.89 14.52
N ALA A 60 0.70 -6.69 13.20
CA ALA A 60 -0.49 -6.19 12.51
C ALA A 60 -1.67 -7.15 12.67
N TYR A 61 -1.46 -8.46 12.50
CA TYR A 61 -2.50 -9.47 12.76
C TYR A 61 -2.90 -9.53 14.24
N GLN A 62 -1.94 -9.38 15.17
CA GLN A 62 -2.26 -9.31 16.60
C GLN A 62 -3.17 -8.12 16.90
N ALA A 63 -2.86 -6.94 16.37
CA ALA A 63 -3.70 -5.74 16.51
C ALA A 63 -5.08 -5.95 15.88
N LEU A 64 -5.14 -6.53 14.68
CA LEU A 64 -6.40 -6.84 14.00
C LEU A 64 -7.29 -7.77 14.84
N ASN A 65 -6.71 -8.84 15.39
CA ASN A 65 -7.42 -9.82 16.22
C ASN A 65 -7.86 -9.24 17.57
N ALA A 66 -7.16 -8.21 18.07
CA ALA A 66 -7.54 -7.45 19.26
C ALA A 66 -8.62 -6.39 18.98
N GLY A 67 -9.01 -6.17 17.72
CA GLY A 67 -9.94 -5.11 17.32
C GLY A 67 -9.31 -3.72 17.23
N GLU A 68 -7.99 -3.61 17.33
CA GLU A 68 -7.22 -2.37 17.29
C GLU A 68 -6.95 -1.95 15.84
N LEU A 69 -8.02 -1.59 15.11
CA LEU A 69 -7.99 -1.50 13.65
C LEU A 69 -7.06 -0.41 13.11
N GLU A 70 -6.96 0.76 13.73
CA GLU A 70 -6.01 1.81 13.31
C GLU A 70 -4.56 1.41 13.57
N THR A 71 -4.30 0.68 14.66
CA THR A 71 -2.98 0.09 14.91
C THR A 71 -2.63 -0.93 13.83
N ALA A 72 -3.56 -1.83 13.52
CA ALA A 72 -3.40 -2.85 12.49
C ALA A 72 -3.14 -2.22 11.10
N HIS A 73 -3.90 -1.19 10.75
CA HIS A 73 -3.74 -0.42 9.52
C HIS A 73 -2.34 0.21 9.44
N ALA A 74 -1.98 1.05 10.41
CA ALA A 74 -0.69 1.75 10.40
C ALA A 74 0.46 0.73 10.36
N SER A 75 0.37 -0.35 11.13
CA SER A 75 1.36 -1.40 11.14
C SER A 75 1.56 -2.09 9.79
N ALA A 76 0.49 -2.38 9.05
CA ALA A 76 0.58 -3.01 7.74
C ALA A 76 0.94 -2.03 6.61
N LEU A 77 0.53 -0.77 6.71
CA LEU A 77 0.85 0.24 5.71
C LEU A 77 2.33 0.59 5.72
N PHE A 78 2.90 0.78 6.91
CA PHE A 78 4.31 1.12 7.10
C PHE A 78 5.23 -0.12 7.10
N ASP A 79 4.70 -1.33 6.93
CA ASP A 79 5.52 -2.52 6.65
C ASP A 79 5.91 -2.54 5.17
N THR A 80 7.10 -2.01 4.89
CA THR A 80 7.67 -1.94 3.54
C THR A 80 8.29 -3.26 3.08
N ARG A 81 8.37 -4.27 3.95
CA ARG A 81 8.96 -5.58 3.66
C ARG A 81 7.89 -6.61 3.33
N ALA A 82 6.65 -6.41 3.76
CA ALA A 82 5.52 -7.22 3.35
C ALA A 82 5.22 -7.06 1.86
N ALA A 83 5.05 -8.19 1.17
CA ALA A 83 4.70 -8.27 -0.25
C ALA A 83 3.81 -9.50 -0.53
N GLY A 84 3.16 -9.52 -1.68
CA GLY A 84 2.47 -10.69 -2.17
C GLY A 84 1.20 -11.05 -1.41
N SER A 85 0.85 -12.34 -1.45
CA SER A 85 -0.41 -12.88 -0.93
C SER A 85 -0.63 -12.60 0.56
N GLU A 86 0.44 -12.60 1.37
CA GLU A 86 0.31 -12.35 2.81
C GLU A 86 -0.16 -10.92 3.09
N ARG A 87 0.46 -9.93 2.42
CA ARG A 87 0.05 -8.53 2.50
C ARG A 87 -1.38 -8.35 2.00
N ALA A 88 -1.72 -8.95 0.86
CA ALA A 88 -3.05 -8.82 0.28
C ALA A 88 -4.14 -9.47 1.16
N GLY A 89 -3.87 -10.64 1.72
CA GLY A 89 -4.76 -11.34 2.64
C GLY A 89 -5.02 -10.53 3.92
N PHE A 90 -4.00 -9.84 4.44
CA PHE A 90 -4.18 -8.93 5.56
C PHE A 90 -5.11 -7.77 5.24
N TRP A 91 -4.91 -7.07 4.12
CA TRP A 91 -5.78 -5.95 3.75
C TRP A 91 -7.23 -6.38 3.51
N SER A 92 -7.46 -7.57 2.94
CA SER A 92 -8.80 -8.17 2.84
C SER A 92 -9.42 -8.45 4.23
N ALA A 93 -8.63 -8.94 5.19
CA ALA A 93 -9.09 -9.15 6.55
C ALA A 93 -9.41 -7.82 7.27
N LEU A 94 -8.57 -6.81 7.09
CA LEU A 94 -8.76 -5.47 7.66
C LEU A 94 -10.01 -4.77 7.09
N ALA A 95 -10.26 -4.85 5.77
CA ALA A 95 -11.46 -4.30 5.14
C ALA A 95 -12.76 -4.90 5.73
N ARG A 96 -12.78 -6.22 5.97
CA ARG A 96 -13.91 -6.91 6.63
C ARG A 96 -14.07 -6.49 8.10
N ALA A 97 -12.97 -6.26 8.80
CA ALA A 97 -13.01 -5.76 10.16
C ALA A 97 -13.59 -4.34 10.22
N TYR A 98 -13.20 -3.46 9.29
CA TYR A 98 -13.80 -2.13 9.15
C TYR A 98 -15.28 -2.18 8.79
N GLN A 99 -15.70 -3.10 7.91
CA GLN A 99 -17.12 -3.34 7.64
C GLN A 99 -17.89 -3.71 8.91
N THR A 100 -17.36 -4.64 9.70
CA THR A 100 -17.98 -5.05 10.98
C THR A 100 -18.07 -3.89 11.97
N ALA A 101 -17.08 -2.99 11.95
CA ALA A 101 -17.02 -1.81 12.80
C ALA A 101 -17.82 -0.59 12.28
N GLY A 102 -18.42 -0.67 11.08
CA GLY A 102 -19.11 0.47 10.45
C GLY A 102 -18.19 1.64 10.11
N ARG A 103 -16.93 1.36 9.77
CA ARG A 103 -15.88 2.34 9.47
C ARG A 103 -15.65 2.43 7.96
N ASP A 104 -16.61 3.04 7.28
CA ASP A 104 -16.69 3.04 5.82
C ASP A 104 -15.54 3.77 5.13
N GLU A 105 -15.04 4.88 5.69
CA GLU A 105 -13.90 5.62 5.14
C GLU A 105 -12.62 4.77 5.14
N GLN A 106 -12.31 4.13 6.26
CA GLN A 106 -11.13 3.27 6.39
C GLN A 106 -11.29 1.96 5.59
N ARG A 107 -12.53 1.47 5.45
CA ARG A 107 -12.86 0.35 4.55
C ARG A 107 -12.54 0.73 3.10
N LEU A 108 -12.90 1.93 2.67
CA LEU A 108 -12.64 2.42 1.32
C LEU A 108 -11.13 2.48 1.03
N GLN A 109 -10.36 3.01 1.98
CA GLN A 109 -8.91 3.09 1.91
C GLN A 109 -8.25 1.70 1.85
N ALA A 110 -8.75 0.74 2.62
CA ALA A 110 -8.30 -0.65 2.51
C ALA A 110 -8.56 -1.23 1.11
N TYR A 111 -9.70 -0.94 0.49
CA TYR A 111 -9.98 -1.36 -0.89
C TYR A 111 -9.09 -0.67 -1.93
N GLN A 112 -8.73 0.60 -1.74
CA GLN A 112 -7.79 1.30 -2.61
C GLN A 112 -6.39 0.67 -2.57
N VAL A 113 -5.91 0.32 -1.38
CA VAL A 113 -4.64 -0.41 -1.23
C VAL A 113 -4.73 -1.79 -1.88
N MET A 114 -5.81 -2.54 -1.65
CA MET A 114 -6.03 -3.84 -2.29
C MET A 114 -6.07 -3.76 -3.82
N ALA A 115 -6.73 -2.74 -4.39
CA ALA A 115 -6.79 -2.52 -5.83
C ALA A 115 -5.39 -2.28 -6.39
N SER A 116 -4.61 -1.41 -5.74
CA SER A 116 -3.24 -1.08 -6.14
C SER A 116 -2.32 -2.30 -6.10
N LEU A 117 -2.40 -3.09 -5.03
CA LEU A 117 -1.67 -4.35 -4.90
C LEU A 117 -2.04 -5.34 -6.01
N ALA A 118 -3.34 -5.52 -6.27
CA ALA A 118 -3.80 -6.45 -7.30
C ALA A 118 -3.44 -6.02 -8.73
N ILE A 119 -3.16 -4.73 -8.98
CA ILE A 119 -2.72 -4.24 -10.30
C ILE A 119 -1.19 -4.26 -10.42
N LEU A 120 -0.45 -3.93 -9.36
CA LEU A 120 0.98 -3.60 -9.45
C LEU A 120 1.91 -4.58 -8.73
N ASP A 121 1.42 -5.38 -7.78
CA ASP A 121 2.23 -6.39 -7.08
C ASP A 121 2.20 -7.73 -7.82
N GLU A 122 3.22 -7.95 -8.64
CA GLU A 122 3.37 -9.15 -9.47
C GLU A 122 3.74 -10.41 -8.68
N THR A 123 4.07 -10.26 -7.40
CA THR A 123 4.32 -11.42 -6.52
C THR A 123 3.01 -12.09 -6.09
N ILE A 124 1.86 -11.42 -6.26
CA ILE A 124 0.53 -12.01 -6.02
C ILE A 124 0.14 -12.89 -7.22
N PRO A 125 -0.20 -14.18 -7.00
CA PRO A 125 -0.64 -15.06 -8.07
C PRO A 125 -1.87 -14.51 -8.83
N PRO A 126 -1.97 -14.70 -10.16
CA PRO A 126 -3.04 -14.14 -10.98
C PRO A 126 -4.47 -14.42 -10.49
N GLN A 127 -4.71 -15.64 -9.98
CA GLN A 127 -6.02 -16.05 -9.50
C GLN A 127 -6.42 -15.28 -8.22
N GLU A 128 -5.45 -15.01 -7.35
CA GLU A 128 -5.66 -14.21 -6.13
C GLU A 128 -5.85 -12.72 -6.46
N ARG A 129 -5.08 -12.17 -7.42
CA ARG A 129 -5.31 -10.80 -7.93
C ARG A 129 -6.73 -10.60 -8.45
N THR A 130 -7.25 -11.59 -9.18
CA THR A 130 -8.64 -11.57 -9.69
C THR A 130 -9.65 -11.57 -8.54
N GLN A 131 -9.43 -12.39 -7.51
CA GLN A 131 -10.30 -12.45 -6.32
C GLN A 131 -10.26 -11.16 -5.51
N LEU A 132 -9.08 -10.55 -5.34
CA LEU A 132 -8.90 -9.28 -4.65
C LEU A 132 -9.66 -8.16 -5.36
N LEU A 133 -9.49 -8.01 -6.68
CA LEU A 133 -10.21 -6.98 -7.44
C LEU A 133 -11.73 -7.23 -7.48
N THR A 134 -12.16 -8.49 -7.44
CA THR A 134 -13.60 -8.81 -7.30
C THR A 134 -14.13 -8.34 -5.95
N GLN A 135 -13.40 -8.59 -4.85
CA GLN A 135 -13.75 -8.09 -3.52
C GLN A 135 -13.78 -6.57 -3.47
N VAL A 136 -12.81 -5.91 -4.12
CA VAL A 136 -12.78 -4.44 -4.24
C VAL A 136 -14.00 -3.91 -4.99
N ALA A 137 -14.36 -4.50 -6.13
CA ALA A 137 -15.51 -4.06 -6.93
C ALA A 137 -16.83 -4.18 -6.14
N VAL A 138 -17.03 -5.30 -5.45
CA VAL A 138 -18.18 -5.51 -4.56
C VAL A 138 -18.16 -4.51 -3.41
N GLY A 139 -17.00 -4.34 -2.76
CA GLY A 139 -16.84 -3.42 -1.64
C GLY A 139 -17.12 -1.95 -1.98
N TYR A 140 -16.66 -1.48 -3.14
CA TYR A 140 -16.99 -0.15 -3.64
C TYR A 140 -18.48 0.00 -3.92
N LEU A 141 -19.11 -1.01 -4.51
CA LEU A 141 -20.55 -0.99 -4.75
C LEU A 141 -21.34 -0.92 -3.42
N GLU A 142 -20.95 -1.69 -2.40
CA GLU A 142 -21.55 -1.65 -1.06
C GLU A 142 -21.35 -0.29 -0.35
N LEU A 143 -20.29 0.44 -0.69
CA LEU A 143 -20.01 1.81 -0.22
C LEU A 143 -20.72 2.90 -1.03
N GLY A 144 -21.40 2.55 -2.13
CA GLY A 144 -22.03 3.52 -3.03
C GLY A 144 -21.09 4.13 -4.08
N GLU A 145 -19.83 3.69 -4.13
CA GLU A 145 -18.80 4.15 -5.06
C GLU A 145 -18.94 3.49 -6.44
N THR A 146 -20.05 3.74 -7.11
CA THR A 146 -20.45 3.04 -8.36
C THR A 146 -19.44 3.20 -9.50
N THR A 147 -18.80 4.36 -9.64
CA THR A 147 -17.78 4.59 -10.68
C THR A 147 -16.52 3.77 -10.42
N ALA A 148 -16.03 3.76 -9.18
CA ALA A 148 -14.87 2.97 -8.77
C ALA A 148 -15.17 1.46 -8.85
N ALA A 149 -16.38 1.04 -8.47
CA ALA A 149 -16.84 -0.33 -8.60
C ALA A 149 -16.84 -0.80 -10.07
N ARG A 150 -17.36 0.02 -10.99
CA ARG A 150 -17.36 -0.28 -12.44
C ARG A 150 -15.95 -0.39 -13.00
N ASP A 151 -15.05 0.50 -12.60
CA ASP A 151 -13.65 0.46 -13.02
C ASP A 151 -12.94 -0.80 -12.49
N ALA A 152 -13.06 -1.11 -11.20
CA ALA A 152 -12.52 -2.35 -10.61
C ALA A 152 -13.07 -3.60 -11.32
N LEU A 153 -14.38 -3.63 -11.60
CA LEU A 153 -15.03 -4.71 -12.35
C LEU A 153 -14.44 -4.87 -13.77
N THR A 154 -14.15 -3.75 -14.42
CA THR A 154 -13.48 -3.73 -15.72
C THR A 154 -12.06 -4.29 -15.63
N GLN A 155 -11.32 -4.02 -14.56
CA GLN A 155 -10.00 -4.62 -14.34
C GLN A 155 -10.10 -6.15 -14.15
N VAL A 156 -11.07 -6.65 -13.38
CA VAL A 156 -11.29 -8.11 -13.23
C VAL A 156 -11.62 -8.75 -14.59
N LYS A 157 -12.49 -8.12 -15.38
CA LYS A 157 -12.81 -8.59 -16.74
C LYS A 157 -11.56 -8.70 -17.59
N ARG A 158 -10.69 -7.68 -17.61
CA ARG A 158 -9.42 -7.68 -18.34
C ARG A 158 -8.53 -8.85 -17.93
N MET A 159 -8.37 -9.09 -16.63
CA MET A 159 -7.62 -10.27 -16.14
C MET A 159 -8.21 -11.58 -16.65
N GLY A 160 -9.54 -11.73 -16.56
CA GLY A 160 -10.26 -12.90 -17.05
C GLY A 160 -10.10 -13.12 -18.56
N GLU A 161 -9.90 -12.07 -19.36
CA GLU A 161 -9.67 -12.14 -20.81
C GLU A 161 -8.20 -12.40 -21.17
N GLN A 162 -7.26 -11.77 -20.45
CA GLN A 162 -5.87 -11.66 -20.88
C GLN A 162 -4.90 -12.66 -20.23
N LEU A 163 -5.23 -13.23 -19.07
CA LEU A 163 -4.28 -14.11 -18.37
C LEU A 163 -4.02 -15.42 -19.16
N PRO A 164 -2.78 -15.72 -19.58
CA PRO A 164 -2.49 -16.87 -20.45
C PRO A 164 -2.62 -18.22 -19.75
N ASN A 165 -2.53 -18.26 -18.43
CA ASN A 165 -2.60 -19.49 -17.64
C ASN A 165 -4.02 -19.83 -17.13
N LEU A 166 -5.03 -19.02 -17.45
CA LEU A 166 -6.41 -19.33 -17.07
C LEU A 166 -7.07 -20.29 -18.06
N LEU A 167 -7.45 -21.46 -17.58
CA LEU A 167 -8.24 -22.45 -18.30
C LEU A 167 -9.69 -21.94 -18.48
N PRO A 168 -10.43 -22.39 -19.52
CA PRO A 168 -11.85 -22.04 -19.70
C PRO A 168 -12.71 -22.31 -18.45
N ALA A 169 -12.44 -23.43 -17.76
CA ALA A 169 -13.10 -23.81 -16.51
C ALA A 169 -12.81 -22.86 -15.33
N GLN A 170 -11.74 -22.08 -15.39
CA GLN A 170 -11.41 -21.06 -14.40
C GLN A 170 -11.97 -19.68 -14.80
N ARG A 171 -11.99 -19.36 -16.10
CA ARG A 171 -12.52 -18.09 -16.62
C ARG A 171 -14.03 -17.95 -16.44
N SER A 172 -14.80 -19.00 -16.76
CA SER A 172 -16.27 -18.92 -16.69
C SER A 172 -16.79 -18.57 -15.29
N PRO A 173 -16.28 -19.17 -14.19
CA PRO A 173 -16.60 -18.74 -12.84
C PRO A 173 -16.21 -17.31 -12.52
N ILE A 174 -15.08 -16.81 -13.02
CA ILE A 174 -14.68 -15.40 -12.83
C ILE A 174 -15.76 -14.50 -13.42
N PHE A 175 -16.09 -14.64 -14.70
CA PHE A 175 -17.08 -13.80 -15.37
C PHE A 175 -18.49 -13.94 -14.76
N SER A 176 -18.87 -15.16 -14.37
CA SER A 176 -20.16 -15.41 -13.73
C SER A 176 -20.28 -14.73 -12.36
N THR A 177 -19.17 -14.64 -11.62
CA THR A 177 -19.13 -13.93 -10.32
C THR A 177 -19.31 -12.42 -10.48
N LEU A 178 -18.91 -11.87 -11.63
CA LEU A 178 -19.02 -10.44 -11.93
C LEU A 178 -20.42 -10.00 -12.38
N LEU A 179 -21.25 -10.93 -12.89
CA LEU A 179 -22.57 -10.61 -13.43
C LEU A 179 -23.50 -9.90 -12.43
N PRO A 180 -23.69 -10.38 -11.19
CA PRO A 180 -24.56 -9.71 -10.22
C PRO A 180 -24.09 -8.30 -9.86
N VAL A 181 -22.77 -8.06 -9.94
CA VAL A 181 -22.18 -6.73 -9.68
C VAL A 181 -22.48 -5.78 -10.83
N ALA A 182 -22.33 -6.25 -12.08
CA ALA A 182 -22.67 -5.46 -13.27
C ALA A 182 -24.17 -5.11 -13.32
N GLU A 183 -25.04 -6.04 -12.93
CA GLU A 183 -26.48 -5.83 -12.85
C GLU A 183 -26.85 -4.78 -11.79
N GLN A 184 -26.24 -4.82 -10.60
CA GLN A 184 -26.45 -3.80 -9.56
C GLN A 184 -25.88 -2.42 -9.92
N LEU A 185 -24.90 -2.36 -10.83
CA LEU A 185 -24.37 -1.11 -11.39
C LEU A 185 -25.21 -0.51 -12.53
N ASP A 186 -26.32 -1.17 -12.89
CA ASP A 186 -27.16 -0.87 -14.05
C ASP A 186 -26.37 -0.78 -15.38
N ASP A 187 -25.24 -1.49 -15.47
CA ASP A 187 -24.37 -1.50 -16.64
C ASP A 187 -24.73 -2.65 -17.58
N SER A 188 -25.84 -2.49 -18.30
CA SER A 188 -26.37 -3.51 -19.22
C SER A 188 -25.37 -3.92 -20.31
N ALA A 189 -24.50 -3.00 -20.76
CA ALA A 189 -23.49 -3.29 -21.76
C ALA A 189 -22.41 -4.21 -21.19
N LEU A 190 -21.92 -3.92 -19.99
CA LEU A 190 -20.94 -4.77 -19.30
C LEU A 190 -21.54 -6.13 -18.92
N ALA A 191 -22.78 -6.16 -18.41
CA ALA A 191 -23.48 -7.40 -18.08
C ALA A 191 -23.66 -8.32 -19.31
N ALA A 192 -24.01 -7.74 -20.46
CA ALA A 192 -24.11 -8.49 -21.72
C ALA A 192 -22.76 -9.08 -22.15
N GLN A 193 -21.67 -8.30 -22.05
CA GLN A 193 -20.32 -8.78 -22.33
C GLN A 193 -19.94 -9.93 -21.40
N LEU A 194 -20.12 -9.77 -20.08
CA LEU A 194 -19.80 -10.80 -19.10
C LEU A 194 -20.62 -12.08 -19.32
N THR A 195 -21.88 -11.96 -19.73
CA THR A 195 -22.74 -13.12 -20.05
C THR A 195 -22.16 -13.90 -21.22
N GLU A 196 -21.72 -13.21 -22.26
CA GLU A 196 -21.11 -13.84 -23.43
C GLU A 196 -19.78 -14.51 -23.08
N LEU A 197 -18.91 -13.83 -22.32
CA LEU A 197 -17.62 -14.38 -21.89
C LEU A 197 -17.78 -15.58 -20.95
N ALA A 198 -18.80 -15.58 -20.09
CA ALA A 198 -19.13 -16.70 -19.22
C ALA A 198 -19.61 -17.94 -20.01
N ARG A 199 -20.38 -17.72 -21.09
CA ARG A 199 -20.86 -18.78 -22.00
C ARG A 199 -19.76 -19.31 -22.91
N ASN A 200 -18.90 -18.43 -23.40
CA ASN A 200 -17.82 -18.74 -24.34
C ASN A 200 -16.44 -18.37 -23.76
N PRO A 201 -15.98 -19.07 -22.71
CA PRO A 201 -14.73 -18.76 -22.00
C PRO A 201 -13.47 -19.21 -22.74
N PHE A 202 -13.59 -19.70 -23.98
CA PHE A 202 -12.48 -20.22 -24.77
C PHE A 202 -11.69 -19.07 -25.40
N MET A 203 -10.63 -18.66 -24.72
CA MET A 203 -9.73 -17.59 -25.17
C MET A 203 -8.30 -18.11 -25.21
N THR A 204 -7.56 -17.64 -26.21
CA THR A 204 -6.12 -17.85 -26.35
C THR A 204 -5.45 -16.49 -26.28
N PRO A 205 -5.35 -15.87 -25.10
CA PRO A 205 -4.70 -14.59 -25.00
C PRO A 205 -3.21 -14.72 -25.32
N ASN A 206 -2.66 -13.66 -25.89
CA ASN A 206 -1.25 -13.57 -26.23
C ASN A 206 -0.46 -12.95 -25.07
N GLY A 207 0.84 -13.20 -25.06
CA GLY A 207 1.78 -12.55 -24.17
C GLY A 207 2.23 -13.41 -22.98
N VAL A 208 3.20 -12.86 -22.25
CA VAL A 208 3.85 -13.50 -21.12
C VAL A 208 3.45 -12.82 -19.82
N LEU A 209 3.50 -13.57 -18.73
CA LEU A 209 3.39 -12.98 -17.39
C LEU A 209 4.72 -12.35 -17.01
N LEU A 210 4.64 -11.22 -16.31
CA LEU A 210 5.83 -10.64 -15.69
C LEU A 210 6.35 -11.61 -14.63
N THR A 211 7.64 -11.89 -14.65
CA THR A 211 8.27 -12.78 -13.67
C THR A 211 8.92 -11.93 -12.58
N PRO A 212 8.51 -12.06 -11.31
CA PRO A 212 9.09 -11.26 -10.22
C PRO A 212 10.56 -11.62 -9.98
N GLN A 213 11.43 -10.61 -9.96
CA GLN A 213 12.86 -10.72 -9.76
C GLN A 213 13.34 -9.79 -8.63
N LEU A 214 12.68 -8.65 -8.41
CA LEU A 214 13.18 -7.59 -7.52
C LEU A 214 13.46 -8.06 -6.09
N ALA A 215 12.62 -8.94 -5.54
CA ALA A 215 12.75 -9.39 -4.16
C ALA A 215 14.07 -10.12 -3.87
N THR A 216 14.71 -10.73 -4.88
CA THR A 216 15.95 -11.50 -4.73
C THR A 216 17.20 -10.75 -5.18
N ARG A 217 17.04 -9.54 -5.75
CA ARG A 217 18.15 -8.73 -6.28
C ARG A 217 19.03 -8.07 -5.21
N PRO A 218 18.48 -7.51 -4.09
CA PRO A 218 19.31 -6.83 -3.10
C PRO A 218 20.38 -7.76 -2.53
N ALA A 219 21.63 -7.28 -2.47
CA ALA A 219 22.75 -7.99 -1.84
C ALA A 219 23.14 -7.31 -0.53
N PRO A 220 22.83 -7.92 0.64
CA PRO A 220 23.10 -7.32 1.93
C PRO A 220 24.59 -7.07 2.20
N LEU A 221 24.88 -5.94 2.84
CA LEU A 221 26.19 -5.63 3.39
C LEU A 221 26.22 -5.96 4.90
N PRO A 222 27.37 -6.38 5.44
CA PRO A 222 27.51 -6.59 6.88
C PRO A 222 27.36 -5.26 7.62
N LEU A 223 26.48 -5.22 8.62
CA LEU A 223 26.34 -4.07 9.51
C LEU A 223 27.57 -3.95 10.41
N ASP A 224 28.03 -2.73 10.66
CA ASP A 224 29.13 -2.49 11.60
C ASP A 224 28.67 -2.66 13.06
N GLN A 225 29.64 -2.71 13.97
CA GLN A 225 29.36 -2.93 15.40
C GLN A 225 28.54 -1.77 16.01
N ALA A 226 28.85 -0.52 15.65
CA ALA A 226 28.17 0.65 16.21
C ALA A 226 26.69 0.68 15.85
N LEU A 227 26.36 0.35 14.60
CA LEU A 227 24.98 0.23 14.14
C LEU A 227 24.25 -0.94 14.80
N ASN A 228 24.89 -2.11 14.92
CA ASN A 228 24.29 -3.24 15.63
C ASN A 228 23.99 -2.91 17.10
N GLU A 229 24.90 -2.23 17.80
CA GLU A 229 24.69 -1.79 19.18
C GLU A 229 23.55 -0.77 19.29
N ALA A 230 23.44 0.17 18.35
CA ALA A 230 22.35 1.14 18.34
C ALA A 230 20.98 0.51 18.06
N ILE A 231 20.91 -0.46 17.15
CA ILE A 231 19.70 -1.25 16.87
C ILE A 231 19.26 -2.02 18.13
N ALA A 232 20.21 -2.69 18.80
CA ALA A 232 19.92 -3.40 20.05
C ALA A 232 19.41 -2.47 21.15
N ALA A 233 20.03 -1.28 21.29
CA ALA A 233 19.58 -0.27 22.24
C ALA A 233 18.15 0.24 21.95
N ARG A 234 17.78 0.44 20.68
CA ARG A 234 16.39 0.75 20.30
C ARG A 234 15.47 -0.40 20.70
N HIS A 235 15.84 -1.64 20.41
CA HIS A 235 15.00 -2.80 20.72
C HIS A 235 14.72 -2.92 22.22
N ASP A 236 15.75 -2.76 23.05
CA ASP A 236 15.62 -2.85 24.49
C ASP A 236 14.80 -1.69 25.07
N ALA A 237 15.02 -0.46 24.60
CA ALA A 237 14.23 0.69 25.03
C ALA A 237 12.75 0.59 24.60
N ALA A 238 12.49 0.09 23.39
CA ALA A 238 11.13 -0.15 22.89
C ALA A 238 10.41 -1.22 23.73
N ARG A 239 11.13 -2.29 24.11
CA ARG A 239 10.60 -3.32 25.01
C ARG A 239 10.24 -2.74 26.37
N SER A 240 11.17 -2.00 26.99
CA SER A 240 10.91 -1.35 28.29
C SER A 240 9.71 -0.41 28.24
N LEU A 241 9.56 0.38 27.18
CA LEU A 241 8.40 1.24 27.00
C LEU A 241 7.10 0.43 26.82
N SER A 242 7.11 -0.59 25.97
CA SER A 242 5.93 -1.46 25.77
C SER A 242 5.51 -2.09 27.10
N ASP A 243 6.43 -2.69 27.85
CA ASP A 243 6.16 -3.33 29.13
C ASP A 243 5.61 -2.33 30.15
N ARG A 244 6.16 -1.11 30.17
CA ARG A 244 5.70 -0.03 31.04
C ARG A 244 4.28 0.38 30.71
N ILE A 245 3.96 0.59 29.42
CA ILE A 245 2.60 0.93 28.96
C ILE A 245 1.60 -0.14 29.43
N THR A 246 1.93 -1.43 29.24
CA THR A 246 1.08 -2.54 29.69
C THR A 246 0.89 -2.52 31.21
N PHE A 247 1.96 -2.32 31.97
CA PHE A 247 1.92 -2.37 33.44
C PHE A 247 1.14 -1.21 34.06
N THR A 248 1.26 0.00 33.50
CA THR A 248 0.65 1.22 34.05
C THR A 248 -0.63 1.65 33.34
N ASN A 249 -1.07 0.90 32.32
CA ASN A 249 -2.16 1.27 31.43
C ASN A 249 -1.95 2.68 30.82
N GLY A 250 -0.72 2.96 30.40
CA GLY A 250 -0.30 4.23 29.79
C GLY A 250 0.03 5.37 30.76
N GLY A 251 -0.06 5.17 32.09
CA GLY A 251 0.35 6.16 33.08
C GLY A 251 1.87 6.17 33.35
N ASP A 252 2.47 7.33 33.67
CA ASP A 252 3.86 7.42 34.15
C ASP A 252 4.88 6.64 33.28
N ILE A 253 4.84 6.87 31.97
CA ILE A 253 5.69 6.22 30.94
C ILE A 253 6.86 7.09 30.46
N GLU A 254 6.96 8.31 30.99
CA GLU A 254 7.84 9.36 30.45
C GLU A 254 9.33 9.00 30.47
N PRO A 255 9.87 8.37 31.53
CA PRO A 255 11.28 7.96 31.53
C PRO A 255 11.62 6.96 30.42
N GLU A 256 10.80 5.93 30.23
CA GLU A 256 10.98 4.91 29.19
C GLU A 256 10.75 5.50 27.79
N ARG A 257 9.79 6.43 27.65
CA ARG A 257 9.54 7.16 26.40
C ARG A 257 10.76 7.97 25.99
N GLN A 258 11.37 8.71 26.92
CA GLN A 258 12.58 9.48 26.67
C GLN A 258 13.77 8.57 26.35
N ALA A 259 13.91 7.44 27.04
CA ALA A 259 14.96 6.46 26.76
C ALA A 259 14.85 5.88 25.34
N LEU A 260 13.63 5.60 24.87
CA LEU A 260 13.39 5.17 23.49
C LEU A 260 13.72 6.29 22.49
N ALA A 261 13.32 7.54 22.78
CA ALA A 261 13.67 8.68 21.93
C ALA A 261 15.20 8.82 21.77
N ASP A 262 15.96 8.69 22.86
CA ASP A 262 17.42 8.76 22.84
C ASP A 262 18.07 7.57 22.10
N ALA A 263 17.48 6.37 22.19
CA ALA A 263 17.92 5.22 21.43
C ALA A 263 17.67 5.40 19.92
N LEU A 264 16.50 5.93 19.54
CA LEU A 264 16.14 6.25 18.16
C LEU A 264 17.08 7.29 17.53
N ARG A 265 17.42 8.37 18.26
CA ARG A 265 18.39 9.37 17.80
C ARG A 265 19.80 8.78 17.61
N ARG A 266 20.24 7.91 18.53
CA ARG A 266 21.54 7.21 18.41
C ARG A 266 21.57 6.27 17.20
N GLU A 267 20.50 5.53 16.95
CA GLU A 267 20.40 4.69 15.75
C GLU A 267 20.39 5.51 14.47
N ASP A 268 19.67 6.64 14.40
CA ASP A 268 19.69 7.54 13.24
C ASP A 268 21.12 8.02 12.93
N GLN A 269 21.86 8.45 13.96
CA GLN A 269 23.26 8.86 13.81
C GLN A 269 24.15 7.71 13.32
N ALA A 270 24.03 6.51 13.92
CA ALA A 270 24.83 5.35 13.53
C ALA A 270 24.52 4.90 12.10
N ARG A 271 23.23 4.89 11.71
CA ARG A 271 22.79 4.61 10.33
C ARG A 271 23.39 5.61 9.35
N ASN A 272 23.32 6.90 9.63
CA ASN A 272 23.89 7.95 8.77
C ASN A 272 25.40 7.76 8.57
N GLN A 273 26.15 7.44 9.63
CA GLN A 273 27.59 7.16 9.54
C GLN A 273 27.87 5.89 8.72
N TYR A 274 27.16 4.80 9.00
CA TYR A 274 27.28 3.54 8.27
C TYR A 274 27.00 3.72 6.77
N PHE A 275 25.91 4.40 6.42
CA PHE A 275 25.52 4.65 5.03
C PHE A 275 26.53 5.54 4.29
N GLN A 276 27.04 6.60 4.94
CA GLN A 276 28.08 7.44 4.36
C GLN A 276 29.37 6.66 4.12
N ALA A 277 29.79 5.83 5.08
CA ALA A 277 30.97 4.98 4.95
C ALA A 277 30.79 3.96 3.81
N ALA A 278 29.65 3.28 3.75
CA ALA A 278 29.35 2.31 2.70
C ALA A 278 29.33 2.95 1.29
N LEU A 279 28.71 4.12 1.14
CA LEU A 279 28.65 4.85 -0.14
C LEU A 279 30.01 5.41 -0.58
N SER A 280 30.96 5.58 0.33
CA SER A 280 32.34 5.98 -0.01
C SER A 280 33.16 4.84 -0.63
N GLY A 281 32.70 3.59 -0.46
CA GLY A 281 33.32 2.40 -1.02
C GLY A 281 32.89 2.09 -2.46
N VAL A 282 33.45 1.03 -3.02
CA VAL A 282 33.04 0.49 -4.33
C VAL A 282 31.92 -0.52 -4.09
N LEU A 283 30.70 -0.18 -4.52
CA LEU A 283 29.51 -1.03 -4.41
C LEU A 283 29.02 -1.43 -5.80
N ASN A 284 28.60 -2.69 -5.97
CA ASN A 284 27.83 -3.09 -7.15
C ASN A 284 26.37 -2.63 -7.05
N ASN A 285 25.59 -2.83 -8.10
CA ASN A 285 24.20 -2.34 -8.13
C ASN A 285 23.29 -3.09 -7.15
N GLU A 286 23.49 -4.38 -6.94
CA GLU A 286 22.75 -5.19 -5.97
C GLU A 286 22.96 -4.70 -4.53
N GLN A 287 24.20 -4.32 -4.19
CA GLN A 287 24.56 -3.74 -2.90
C GLN A 287 24.02 -2.32 -2.74
N ARG A 288 24.07 -1.49 -3.81
CA ARG A 288 23.46 -0.15 -3.80
C ARG A 288 21.95 -0.22 -3.64
N LEU A 289 21.29 -1.16 -4.31
CA LEU A 289 19.85 -1.40 -4.18
C LEU A 289 19.48 -1.76 -2.75
N TRP A 290 20.23 -2.69 -2.14
CA TRP A 290 20.04 -3.04 -0.73
C TRP A 290 20.24 -1.83 0.19
N LEU A 291 21.32 -1.07 -0.01
CA LEU A 291 21.66 0.07 0.84
C LEU A 291 20.59 1.18 0.80
N PHE A 292 20.12 1.54 -0.40
CA PHE A 292 19.06 2.54 -0.56
C PHE A 292 17.71 2.03 -0.06
N SER A 293 17.44 0.72 -0.18
CA SER A 293 16.23 0.11 0.39
C SER A 293 16.22 0.17 1.93
N GLU A 294 17.37 -0.06 2.57
CA GLU A 294 17.50 0.06 4.03
C GLU A 294 17.43 1.52 4.49
N GLN A 295 18.04 2.47 3.76
CA GLN A 295 17.87 3.91 4.00
C GLN A 295 16.40 4.31 3.91
N ARG A 296 15.72 3.91 2.84
CA ARG A 296 14.30 4.20 2.64
C ARG A 296 13.43 3.63 3.76
N THR A 297 13.67 2.37 4.15
CA THR A 297 12.94 1.72 5.25
C THR A 297 13.09 2.49 6.56
N TRP A 298 14.31 2.96 6.87
CA TRP A 298 14.54 3.79 8.05
C TRP A 298 13.80 5.13 7.98
N GLN A 299 13.81 5.81 6.83
CA GLN A 299 13.07 7.06 6.65
C GLN A 299 11.56 6.85 6.77
N ILE A 300 11.02 5.71 6.33
CA ILE A 300 9.61 5.36 6.50
C ILE A 300 9.27 5.10 7.99
N ILE A 301 10.18 4.52 8.78
CA ILE A 301 10.01 4.44 10.25
C ILE A 301 9.96 5.84 10.86
N LYS A 302 10.87 6.74 10.46
CA LYS A 302 10.85 8.14 10.92
C LYS A 302 9.56 8.86 10.50
N GLN A 303 9.07 8.63 9.29
CA GLN A 303 7.81 9.18 8.80
C GLN A 303 6.64 8.67 9.64
N ARG A 304 6.60 7.36 9.95
CA ARG A 304 5.60 6.76 10.85
C ARG A 304 5.62 7.42 12.22
N ILE A 305 6.80 7.66 12.80
CA ILE A 305 6.95 8.37 14.07
C ILE A 305 6.42 9.80 13.95
N ALA A 306 6.83 10.52 12.90
CA ALA A 306 6.46 11.91 12.69
C ALA A 306 4.95 12.12 12.49
N LEU A 307 4.26 11.13 11.90
CA LEU A 307 2.80 11.11 11.76
C LEU A 307 2.06 10.68 13.03
N GLY A 308 2.78 10.36 14.12
CA GLY A 308 2.18 9.84 15.34
C GLY A 308 1.62 8.42 15.20
N ALA A 309 2.04 7.65 14.17
CA ALA A 309 1.55 6.29 13.90
C ALA A 309 2.04 5.20 14.90
N TYR A 310 2.44 5.65 16.09
CA TYR A 310 2.72 4.84 17.27
C TYR A 310 1.75 5.14 18.43
N GLY A 311 0.78 6.04 18.25
CA GLY A 311 -0.22 6.39 19.28
C GLY A 311 0.32 7.26 20.42
N LEU A 312 1.59 7.68 20.35
CA LEU A 312 2.21 8.64 21.26
C LEU A 312 3.30 9.44 20.55
N SER A 313 3.65 10.60 21.11
CA SER A 313 4.82 11.37 20.67
C SER A 313 6.10 10.66 21.13
N LEU A 314 6.97 10.31 20.20
CA LEU A 314 8.23 9.60 20.47
C LEU A 314 9.43 10.52 20.30
N VAL A 315 9.54 11.17 19.14
CA VAL A 315 10.69 12.02 18.80
C VAL A 315 10.14 13.36 18.27
N PRO A 316 9.90 14.35 19.15
CA PRO A 316 9.28 15.62 18.78
C PRO A 316 10.00 16.35 17.64
N GLU A 317 11.32 16.19 17.53
CA GLU A 317 12.11 16.79 16.44
C GLU A 317 11.78 16.19 15.08
N TRP A 318 11.42 14.90 15.02
CA TRP A 318 10.99 14.25 13.78
C TRP A 318 9.54 14.62 13.45
N GLU A 319 8.68 14.66 14.46
CA GLU A 319 7.27 15.11 14.35
C GLU A 319 7.17 16.55 13.83
N GLY A 320 8.05 17.44 14.28
CA GLY A 320 8.15 18.81 13.79
C GLY A 320 8.79 18.97 12.41
N ASN A 321 9.32 17.89 11.80
CA ASN A 321 10.07 17.93 10.54
C ASN A 321 9.58 16.89 9.52
N LEU A 322 8.28 16.59 9.54
CA LEU A 322 7.65 15.59 8.67
C LEU A 322 7.95 15.84 7.18
N GLU A 323 7.86 17.09 6.72
CA GLU A 323 8.10 17.43 5.30
C GLU A 323 9.50 17.04 4.83
N ALA A 324 10.54 17.31 5.64
CA ALA A 324 11.90 16.90 5.29
C ALA A 324 12.05 15.37 5.27
N ILE A 325 11.42 14.66 6.20
CA ILE A 325 11.44 13.20 6.22
C ILE A 325 10.73 12.62 4.99
N VAL A 326 9.60 13.20 4.57
CA VAL A 326 8.91 12.81 3.33
C VAL A 326 9.82 13.04 2.12
N ASN A 327 10.49 14.19 2.04
CA ASN A 327 11.46 14.48 0.99
C ASN A 327 12.61 13.47 0.97
N ASP A 328 13.10 13.02 2.13
CA ASP A 328 14.11 11.97 2.22
C ASP A 328 13.58 10.61 1.72
N VAL A 329 12.33 10.24 2.02
CA VAL A 329 11.68 9.03 1.46
C VAL A 329 11.58 9.12 -0.06
N VAL A 330 11.17 10.27 -0.59
CA VAL A 330 11.08 10.56 -2.03
C VAL A 330 12.47 10.44 -2.68
N ALA A 331 13.48 11.06 -2.08
CA ALA A 331 14.86 11.03 -2.59
C ALA A 331 15.41 9.59 -2.64
N MET A 332 15.20 8.80 -1.58
CA MET A 332 15.65 7.40 -1.56
C MET A 332 14.88 6.52 -2.56
N THR A 333 13.58 6.78 -2.74
CA THR A 333 12.78 6.10 -3.78
C THR A 333 13.33 6.40 -5.17
N GLY A 334 13.71 7.65 -5.46
CA GLY A 334 14.38 8.04 -6.70
C GLY A 334 15.76 7.39 -6.89
N GLN A 335 16.55 7.22 -5.82
CA GLN A 335 17.83 6.50 -5.91
C GLN A 335 17.64 5.02 -6.23
N ILE A 336 16.62 4.38 -5.66
CA ILE A 336 16.25 2.99 -6.00
C ILE A 336 15.87 2.90 -7.48
N ASP A 337 15.03 3.81 -7.99
CA ASP A 337 14.64 3.85 -9.41
C ASP A 337 15.85 3.98 -10.35
N VAL A 338 16.81 4.84 -10.00
CA VAL A 338 18.07 4.99 -10.76
C VAL A 338 18.87 3.68 -10.78
N VAL A 339 19.03 3.03 -9.62
CA VAL A 339 19.78 1.76 -9.55
C VAL A 339 19.08 0.65 -10.33
N LEU A 340 17.75 0.54 -10.22
CA LEU A 340 16.98 -0.46 -10.96
C LEU A 340 17.05 -0.23 -12.47
N THR A 341 17.01 1.03 -12.92
CA THR A 341 17.22 1.39 -14.34
C THR A 341 18.62 1.00 -14.81
N GLN A 342 19.65 1.16 -13.97
CA GLN A 342 21.01 0.73 -14.29
C GLN A 342 21.14 -0.79 -14.36
N MET A 343 20.42 -1.52 -13.49
CA MET A 343 20.40 -3.00 -13.48
C MET A 343 19.69 -3.57 -14.70
N ALA A 344 18.59 -2.96 -15.13
CA ALA A 344 17.86 -3.36 -16.33
C ALA A 344 18.55 -2.94 -17.64
N GLY A 345 19.54 -2.04 -17.59
CA GLY A 345 20.17 -1.48 -18.78
C GLY A 345 19.26 -0.47 -19.50
N SER A 346 19.86 0.47 -20.23
CA SER A 346 19.13 1.52 -20.96
C SER A 346 19.72 1.76 -22.35
N PRO A 347 19.04 1.35 -23.45
CA PRO A 347 17.82 0.51 -23.43
C PRO A 347 18.12 -0.94 -23.01
N PRO A 348 17.15 -1.67 -22.43
CA PRO A 348 17.25 -3.11 -22.21
C PRO A 348 17.50 -3.87 -23.52
N THR A 349 18.40 -4.86 -23.50
CA THR A 349 18.76 -5.64 -24.70
C THR A 349 18.30 -7.09 -24.67
N SER A 350 17.86 -7.59 -23.51
CA SER A 350 17.35 -8.94 -23.33
C SER A 350 15.93 -8.92 -22.76
N VAL A 351 15.20 -10.04 -22.89
CA VAL A 351 13.85 -10.19 -22.32
C VAL A 351 13.89 -10.05 -20.80
N ASP A 352 14.89 -10.64 -20.14
CA ASP A 352 15.02 -10.59 -18.68
C ASP A 352 15.25 -9.18 -18.16
N ASP A 353 16.11 -8.42 -18.85
CA ASP A 353 16.39 -7.00 -18.57
C ASP A 353 15.14 -6.14 -18.76
N ALA A 354 14.41 -6.35 -19.86
CA ALA A 354 13.18 -5.62 -20.14
C ALA A 354 12.05 -5.98 -19.15
N MET A 355 11.98 -7.25 -18.69
CA MET A 355 11.09 -7.64 -17.59
C MET A 355 11.45 -6.92 -16.29
N LEU A 356 12.73 -6.87 -15.92
CA LEU A 356 13.18 -6.14 -14.74
C LEU A 356 12.83 -4.64 -14.83
N ALA A 357 12.96 -4.02 -16.00
CA ALA A 357 12.55 -2.63 -16.21
C ALA A 357 11.06 -2.40 -15.95
N VAL A 358 10.18 -3.29 -16.43
CA VAL A 358 8.74 -3.21 -16.16
C VAL A 358 8.46 -3.43 -14.67
N GLU A 359 9.04 -4.46 -14.07
CA GLU A 359 8.83 -4.77 -12.64
C GLU A 359 9.25 -3.60 -11.74
N ALA A 360 10.40 -2.98 -12.03
CA ALA A 360 10.88 -1.79 -11.32
C ALA A 360 9.89 -0.61 -11.40
N LEU A 361 9.29 -0.41 -12.58
CA LEU A 361 8.30 0.65 -12.78
C LEU A 361 6.94 0.33 -12.15
N ASN A 362 6.53 -0.94 -12.10
CA ASN A 362 5.35 -1.38 -11.35
C ASN A 362 5.55 -1.16 -9.84
N TRP A 363 6.74 -1.49 -9.31
CA TRP A 363 7.10 -1.20 -7.93
C TRP A 363 7.05 0.31 -7.63
N LEU A 364 7.57 1.15 -8.54
CA LEU A 364 7.56 2.61 -8.41
C LEU A 364 6.14 3.19 -8.44
N ALA A 365 5.31 2.70 -9.36
CA ALA A 365 3.89 3.02 -9.43
C ALA A 365 3.17 2.63 -8.12
N LEU A 366 3.51 1.48 -7.53
CA LEU A 366 2.93 1.07 -6.25
C LEU A 366 3.37 2.00 -5.11
N GLN A 367 4.61 2.49 -5.12
CA GLN A 367 5.03 3.48 -4.11
C GLN A 367 4.26 4.79 -4.23
N TYR A 368 3.91 5.21 -5.46
CA TYR A 368 3.04 6.36 -5.70
C TYR A 368 1.62 6.11 -5.16
N GLU A 369 0.99 4.99 -5.52
CA GLU A 369 -0.39 4.66 -5.09
C GLU A 369 -0.51 4.51 -3.57
N LEU A 370 0.54 4.02 -2.90
CA LEU A 370 0.59 3.93 -1.44
C LEU A 370 0.93 5.28 -0.76
N GLY A 371 1.32 6.30 -1.52
CA GLY A 371 1.66 7.61 -1.01
C GLY A 371 3.09 7.77 -0.45
N PHE A 372 3.96 6.80 -0.68
CA PHE A 372 5.38 6.90 -0.32
C PHE A 372 6.22 7.60 -1.41
N TYR A 373 5.62 8.03 -2.50
CA TYR A 373 6.27 8.82 -3.55
C TYR A 373 5.34 9.93 -4.11
N PRO A 374 4.86 10.85 -3.23
CA PRO A 374 3.74 11.76 -3.55
C PRO A 374 4.07 12.79 -4.64
N ASP A 375 5.32 13.23 -4.76
CA ASP A 375 5.73 14.24 -5.75
C ASP A 375 6.08 13.66 -7.12
N ALA A 376 5.92 12.34 -7.29
CA ALA A 376 6.25 11.68 -8.54
C ALA A 376 5.24 12.03 -9.64
N PRO A 377 5.69 12.46 -10.83
CA PRO A 377 4.77 12.69 -11.94
C PRO A 377 4.21 11.35 -12.43
N ALA A 378 3.02 10.96 -11.95
CA ALA A 378 2.38 9.67 -12.27
C ALA A 378 2.25 9.42 -13.78
N ALA A 379 1.96 10.47 -14.56
CA ALA A 379 1.96 10.42 -16.01
C ALA A 379 3.34 10.05 -16.60
N SER A 380 4.43 10.52 -16.01
CA SER A 380 5.79 10.14 -16.42
C SER A 380 6.11 8.69 -16.09
N ILE A 381 5.65 8.17 -14.95
CA ILE A 381 5.78 6.74 -14.62
C ILE A 381 4.98 5.91 -15.64
N GLY A 382 3.74 6.32 -15.93
CA GLY A 382 2.90 5.67 -16.94
C GLY A 382 3.52 5.65 -18.34
N GLU A 383 4.16 6.74 -18.76
CA GLU A 383 4.85 6.82 -20.05
C GLU A 383 6.10 5.91 -20.08
N ARG A 384 6.88 5.88 -18.99
CA ARG A 384 8.02 4.96 -18.86
C ARG A 384 7.58 3.50 -18.90
N LEU A 385 6.45 3.17 -18.26
CA LEU A 385 5.84 1.83 -18.33
C LEU A 385 5.45 1.48 -19.77
N ARG A 386 4.78 2.38 -20.48
CA ARG A 386 4.42 2.19 -21.89
C ARG A 386 5.66 1.85 -22.73
N VAL A 387 6.72 2.65 -22.62
CA VAL A 387 7.98 2.43 -23.37
C VAL A 387 8.66 1.12 -23.00
N ALA A 388 8.73 0.77 -21.72
CA ALA A 388 9.34 -0.49 -21.27
C ALA A 388 8.57 -1.71 -21.78
N GLN A 389 7.23 -1.66 -21.76
CA GLN A 389 6.36 -2.72 -22.26
C GLN A 389 6.44 -2.86 -23.78
N GLU A 390 6.55 -1.76 -24.53
CA GLU A 390 6.80 -1.77 -25.99
C GLU A 390 8.17 -2.35 -26.33
N THR A 391 9.19 -2.03 -25.53
CA THR A 391 10.53 -2.60 -25.68
C THR A 391 10.47 -4.12 -25.50
N LEU A 392 9.82 -4.60 -24.44
CA LEU A 392 9.63 -6.01 -24.17
C LEU A 392 8.83 -6.72 -25.29
N ALA A 393 7.80 -6.06 -25.83
CA ALA A 393 7.07 -6.56 -27.00
C ALA A 393 7.95 -6.66 -28.25
N SER A 394 8.83 -5.68 -28.50
CA SER A 394 9.77 -5.69 -29.63
C SER A 394 10.81 -6.81 -29.54
N LEU A 395 11.11 -7.27 -28.32
CA LEU A 395 11.96 -8.43 -28.03
C LEU A 395 11.21 -9.77 -28.16
N GLY A 396 9.95 -9.75 -28.59
CA GLY A 396 9.13 -10.95 -28.83
C GLY A 396 8.40 -11.49 -27.60
N ALA A 397 8.30 -10.72 -26.52
CA ALA A 397 7.70 -11.16 -25.26
C ALA A 397 6.66 -10.16 -24.71
N PRO A 398 5.64 -9.73 -25.49
CA PRO A 398 4.65 -8.75 -25.01
C PRO A 398 3.99 -9.22 -23.71
N LEU A 399 3.71 -8.30 -22.79
CA LEU A 399 3.03 -8.67 -21.54
C LEU A 399 1.57 -9.02 -21.80
N ALA A 400 1.09 -10.04 -21.08
CA ALA A 400 -0.33 -10.36 -21.04
C ALA A 400 -1.15 -9.29 -20.32
N LEU A 401 -0.58 -8.67 -19.28
CA LEU A 401 -1.23 -7.68 -18.43
C LEU A 401 -0.44 -6.37 -18.43
N PRO A 402 -0.42 -5.61 -19.54
CA PRO A 402 0.25 -4.32 -19.58
C PRO A 402 -0.45 -3.33 -18.63
N VAL A 403 0.31 -2.49 -17.95
CA VAL A 403 -0.18 -1.46 -17.03
C VAL A 403 0.04 -0.07 -17.63
N GLY A 404 -0.87 0.87 -17.34
CA GLY A 404 -0.67 2.28 -17.66
C GLY A 404 -1.49 3.20 -16.77
N TYR A 405 -0.99 4.41 -16.54
CA TYR A 405 -1.64 5.42 -15.69
C TYR A 405 -2.88 6.04 -16.36
N ASP A 406 -4.00 6.06 -15.66
CA ASP A 406 -5.27 6.63 -16.09
C ASP A 406 -5.65 7.83 -15.22
N ALA A 407 -5.44 9.04 -15.75
CA ALA A 407 -5.72 10.29 -15.05
C ALA A 407 -7.23 10.61 -14.93
N VAL A 408 -8.08 9.96 -15.73
CA VAL A 408 -9.53 10.22 -15.75
C VAL A 408 -10.34 9.13 -15.05
N ALA A 409 -9.69 8.07 -14.57
CA ALA A 409 -10.30 7.06 -13.71
C ALA A 409 -10.73 7.66 -12.36
N THR A 410 -11.57 6.92 -11.62
CA THR A 410 -12.02 7.32 -10.27
C THR A 410 -11.71 6.19 -9.28
N PRO A 411 -10.73 6.38 -8.37
CA PRO A 411 -9.74 7.47 -8.37
C PRO A 411 -8.75 7.33 -9.55
N PRO A 412 -8.08 8.43 -9.96
CA PRO A 412 -6.97 8.36 -10.89
C PRO A 412 -5.91 7.36 -10.42
N GLY A 413 -5.33 6.59 -11.33
CA GLY A 413 -4.36 5.57 -10.93
C GLY A 413 -3.92 4.63 -12.04
N PHE A 414 -3.10 3.64 -11.70
CA PHE A 414 -2.61 2.64 -12.65
C PHE A 414 -3.66 1.56 -12.89
N ARG A 415 -3.81 1.15 -14.16
CA ARG A 415 -4.80 0.15 -14.62
C ARG A 415 -4.19 -0.79 -15.64
N LEU A 416 -4.76 -2.00 -15.72
CA LEU A 416 -4.46 -2.94 -16.80
C LEU A 416 -4.95 -2.34 -18.13
N ARG A 417 -4.20 -2.53 -19.22
CA ARG A 417 -4.52 -2.04 -20.56
C ARG A 417 -4.85 -3.21 -21.49
N GLN A 418 -5.48 -2.91 -22.63
CA GLN A 418 -5.72 -3.88 -23.69
C GLN A 418 -4.59 -3.90 -24.71
#